data_AF-A0A3D3EY40-F1
#
_entry.id   AF-A0A3D3EY40-F1
#
_cell.length_a   1.000
_cell.length_b   1.000
_cell.length_c   1.000
_cell.angle_alpha   90.00
_cell.angle_beta   90.00
_cell.angle_gamma   90.00
#
_symmetry.space_group_name_H-M   'P 1'
#
loop_
_entity.id
_entity.type
_entity.pdbx_description
1 polymer ?
#
loop_
_entity_poly.entity_id
_entity_poly.type
_entity_poly.pdbx_seq_one_letter_code
_entity_poly.pdbx_strand_id
1 'polypeptide(L)'
;MIRRLIFLIFTLLPLYAAAQSTPFAVKSSTRYSASTMFGRVEEDSIRYTQLRFIQEFNYKKFGLGLDLDFLFDKNYHIKESDWDHIGDALGKIYYFRYAEMGDPFFFHIGGFPKFSTGNGLVMLNYSNMTYYPDLRHNGLLIGGK
;
A
#
# COMPACT_ATOMS: atom_id res chain seq x y z
N MET A 1 -17.58 -10.83 -30.02
CA MET A 1 -16.68 -9.66 -29.80
C MET A 1 -15.84 -9.77 -28.53
N ILE A 2 -16.39 -10.21 -27.38
CA ILE A 2 -15.69 -10.30 -26.08
C ILE A 2 -14.38 -11.10 -26.06
N ARG A 3 -14.28 -12.24 -26.77
CA ARG A 3 -13.05 -13.05 -26.80
C ARG A 3 -11.84 -12.33 -27.41
N ARG A 4 -12.06 -11.44 -28.38
CA ARG A 4 -10.97 -10.64 -28.98
C ARG A 4 -10.53 -9.51 -28.05
N LEU A 5 -11.46 -8.99 -27.23
CA LEU A 5 -11.16 -7.96 -26.23
C LEU A 5 -10.29 -8.52 -25.10
N ILE A 6 -10.56 -9.75 -24.65
CA ILE A 6 -9.76 -10.43 -23.61
C ILE A 6 -8.32 -10.65 -24.09
N PHE A 7 -8.13 -11.10 -25.33
CA PHE A 7 -6.80 -11.25 -25.91
C PHE A 7 -6.05 -9.92 -26.00
N LEU A 8 -6.75 -8.83 -26.33
CA LEU A 8 -6.17 -7.49 -26.47
C LEU A 8 -5.79 -6.89 -25.11
N ILE A 9 -6.55 -7.20 -24.06
CA ILE A 9 -6.21 -6.86 -22.67
C ILE A 9 -4.98 -7.65 -22.21
N PHE A 10 -4.93 -8.95 -22.51
CA PHE A 10 -3.82 -9.82 -22.09
C PHE A 10 -2.50 -9.49 -22.80
N THR A 11 -2.55 -8.97 -24.03
CA THR A 11 -1.35 -8.52 -24.76
C THR A 11 -0.89 -7.12 -24.36
N LEU A 12 -1.78 -6.23 -23.93
CA LEU A 12 -1.42 -4.88 -23.46
C LEU A 12 -0.96 -4.84 -22.00
N LEU A 13 -1.39 -5.78 -21.16
CA LEU A 13 -0.98 -5.90 -19.76
C LEU A 13 0.54 -6.01 -19.54
N PRO A 14 1.29 -6.86 -20.27
CA PRO A 14 2.74 -6.94 -20.12
C PRO A 14 3.47 -5.70 -20.66
N LEU A 15 2.90 -4.97 -21.63
CA LEU A 15 3.44 -3.68 -22.08
C LEU A 15 3.27 -2.60 -21.00
N TYR A 16 2.13 -2.60 -20.28
CA TYR A 16 1.92 -1.72 -19.14
C TYR A 16 2.86 -2.05 -17.96
N ALA A 17 3.08 -3.34 -17.70
CA ALA A 17 4.02 -3.79 -16.66
C ALA A 17 5.48 -3.49 -17.03
N ALA A 18 5.88 -3.67 -18.30
CA ALA A 18 7.23 -3.39 -18.79
C ALA A 18 7.54 -1.89 -18.93
N ALA A 19 6.52 -1.02 -19.00
CA ALA A 19 6.69 0.43 -18.94
C ALA A 19 7.13 0.92 -17.54
N GLN A 20 7.09 0.07 -16.51
CA GLN A 20 7.59 0.40 -15.17
C GLN A 20 9.06 -0.02 -15.04
N SER A 21 9.98 0.89 -15.40
CA SER A 21 11.42 0.67 -15.26
C SER A 21 11.92 0.79 -13.81
N THR A 22 11.84 -0.32 -13.04
CA THR A 22 12.72 -0.77 -11.91
C THR A 22 13.16 0.25 -10.81
N PRO A 23 13.94 -0.15 -9.78
CA PRO A 23 13.46 -0.22 -8.40
C PRO A 23 14.09 0.89 -7.52
N PHE A 24 13.36 1.38 -6.53
CA PHE A 24 13.84 2.36 -5.54
C PHE A 24 14.30 3.74 -6.07
N ALA A 25 13.35 4.51 -6.64
CA ALA A 25 13.35 5.97 -6.49
C ALA A 25 11.94 6.53 -6.71
N VAL A 26 11.06 6.45 -5.69
CA VAL A 26 9.81 7.23 -5.71
C VAL A 26 10.09 8.60 -5.09
N LYS A 27 10.42 9.57 -5.94
CA LYS A 27 10.09 10.97 -5.68
C LYS A 27 8.57 11.03 -5.61
N SER A 28 8.03 11.26 -4.40
CA SER A 28 6.59 11.35 -4.16
C SER A 28 5.96 12.43 -5.05
N SER A 29 5.29 11.98 -6.12
CA SER A 29 4.36 12.72 -6.96
C SER A 29 3.58 11.72 -7.84
N THR A 30 3.13 10.61 -7.26
CA THR A 30 2.40 9.58 -8.02
C THR A 30 0.98 9.47 -7.49
N ARG A 31 0.02 9.69 -8.38
CA ARG A 31 -1.40 9.78 -8.04
C ARG A 31 -2.02 8.43 -7.67
N TYR A 32 -1.42 7.29 -8.04
CA TYR A 32 -1.90 5.95 -7.66
C TYR A 32 -0.72 4.95 -7.71
N SER A 33 -0.13 4.59 -6.56
CA SER A 33 0.70 3.39 -6.43
C SER A 33 -0.22 2.21 -6.13
N ALA A 34 -0.29 1.28 -7.07
CA ALA A 34 -0.99 0.02 -6.94
C ALA A 34 0.06 -1.09 -7.11
N SER A 35 0.20 -1.97 -6.13
CA SER A 35 1.06 -3.14 -6.24
C SER A 35 0.33 -4.40 -5.79
N THR A 36 0.69 -5.52 -6.41
CA THR A 36 0.07 -6.80 -6.17
C THR A 36 1.15 -7.84 -5.95
N MET A 37 0.96 -8.74 -5.00
CA MET A 37 1.89 -9.81 -4.68
C MET A 37 1.16 -11.14 -4.60
N PHE A 38 1.76 -12.18 -5.19
CA PHE A 38 1.27 -13.55 -5.11
C PHE A 38 2.37 -14.43 -4.54
N GLY A 39 2.04 -15.26 -3.56
CA GLY A 39 3.03 -16.04 -2.84
C GLY A 39 2.44 -17.18 -2.01
N ARG A 40 3.29 -17.76 -1.17
CA ARG A 40 2.90 -18.76 -0.18
C ARG A 40 3.43 -18.32 1.18
N VAL A 41 2.58 -18.42 2.19
CA VAL A 41 2.92 -18.13 3.59
C VAL A 41 2.66 -19.39 4.38
N GLU A 42 3.56 -19.71 5.31
CA GLU A 42 3.40 -20.80 6.25
C GLU A 42 3.25 -20.20 7.66
N GLU A 43 2.12 -20.48 8.29
CA GLU A 43 1.76 -20.01 9.63
C GLU A 43 1.31 -21.22 10.43
N ASP A 44 1.93 -21.46 11.59
CA ASP A 44 1.62 -22.60 12.47
C ASP A 44 1.54 -23.97 11.78
N SER A 45 2.48 -24.24 10.85
CA SER A 45 2.55 -25.46 10.01
C SER A 45 1.41 -25.63 8.99
N ILE A 46 0.54 -24.62 8.85
CA ILE A 46 -0.50 -24.55 7.81
C ILE A 46 0.03 -23.68 6.67
N ARG A 47 -0.12 -24.17 5.44
CA ARG A 47 0.33 -23.46 4.24
C ARG A 47 -0.84 -22.75 3.56
N TYR A 48 -0.70 -21.44 3.45
CA TYR A 48 -1.65 -20.58 2.77
C TYR A 48 -1.09 -20.09 1.43
N THR A 49 -1.96 -19.97 0.45
CA THR A 49 -1.70 -19.23 -0.77
C THR A 49 -2.04 -17.76 -0.52
N GLN A 50 -1.08 -16.87 -0.69
CA GLN A 50 -1.25 -15.44 -0.42
C GLN A 50 -1.49 -14.68 -1.72
N LEU A 51 -2.50 -13.82 -1.69
CA LEU A 51 -2.74 -12.78 -2.68
C LEU A 51 -2.88 -11.43 -1.96
N ARG A 52 -1.91 -10.54 -2.15
CA ARG A 52 -1.87 -9.23 -1.50
C ARG A 52 -2.03 -8.10 -2.50
N PHE A 53 -2.82 -7.08 -2.15
CA PHE A 53 -3.07 -5.88 -2.93
C PHE A 53 -2.79 -4.65 -2.08
N ILE A 54 -1.79 -3.87 -2.49
CA ILE A 54 -1.44 -2.61 -1.85
C ILE A 54 -1.89 -1.48 -2.77
N GLN A 55 -2.90 -0.74 -2.34
CA GLN A 55 -3.53 0.32 -3.12
C GLN A 55 -3.41 1.66 -2.39
N GLU A 56 -2.94 2.68 -3.08
CA GLU A 56 -2.96 4.06 -2.59
C GLU A 56 -4.00 4.88 -3.34
N PHE A 57 -4.97 5.41 -2.59
CA PHE A 57 -5.99 6.31 -3.10
C PHE A 57 -5.67 7.73 -2.67
N ASN A 58 -5.43 8.61 -3.64
CA ASN A 58 -5.26 10.03 -3.39
C ASN A 58 -6.41 10.81 -4.06
N TYR A 59 -7.22 11.50 -3.26
CA TYR A 59 -8.29 12.36 -3.74
C TYR A 59 -8.21 13.75 -3.12
N LYS A 60 -7.91 14.76 -3.96
CA LYS A 60 -7.65 16.14 -3.52
C LYS A 60 -6.58 16.16 -2.43
N LYS A 61 -6.94 16.58 -1.22
CA LYS A 61 -6.05 16.63 -0.05
C LYS A 61 -6.04 15.31 0.73
N PHE A 62 -6.99 14.41 0.50
CA PHE A 62 -7.05 13.16 1.23
C PHE A 62 -6.19 12.10 0.56
N GLY A 63 -5.46 11.32 1.35
CA GLY A 63 -4.78 10.11 0.91
C GLY A 63 -5.09 8.95 1.84
N LEU A 64 -5.27 7.77 1.28
CA LEU A 64 -5.59 6.54 1.99
C LEU A 64 -4.73 5.41 1.42
N GLY A 65 -3.98 4.73 2.29
CA GLY A 65 -3.23 3.54 1.94
C GLY A 65 -3.95 2.29 2.46
N LEU A 66 -4.27 1.37 1.55
CA LEU A 66 -4.83 0.05 1.85
C LEU A 66 -3.83 -1.05 1.51
N ASP A 67 -3.66 -2.01 2.41
CA ASP A 67 -2.95 -3.28 2.17
C ASP A 67 -3.90 -4.43 2.51
N LEU A 68 -4.43 -5.05 1.46
CA LEU A 68 -5.39 -6.14 1.53
C LEU A 68 -4.67 -7.44 1.26
N ASP A 69 -4.47 -8.28 2.28
CA ASP A 69 -3.95 -9.62 2.14
C ASP A 69 -5.04 -10.68 2.29
N PHE A 70 -5.13 -11.52 1.27
CA PHE A 70 -6.03 -12.67 1.22
C PHE A 70 -5.19 -13.93 1.32
N LEU A 71 -5.37 -14.65 2.42
CA LEU A 71 -4.78 -15.96 2.64
C LEU A 71 -5.82 -17.04 2.34
N PHE A 72 -5.49 -17.93 1.41
CA PHE A 72 -6.35 -19.04 0.99
C PHE A 72 -5.76 -20.36 1.48
N ASP A 73 -6.55 -21.17 2.16
CA ASP A 73 -6.17 -22.53 2.53
C ASP A 73 -6.21 -23.46 1.29
N LYS A 74 -5.79 -24.71 1.45
CA LYS A 74 -5.76 -25.75 0.40
C LYS A 74 -7.11 -25.98 -0.29
N ASN A 75 -8.22 -25.71 0.42
CA ASN A 75 -9.58 -25.83 -0.08
C ASN A 75 -10.10 -24.53 -0.73
N TYR A 76 -9.25 -23.53 -0.94
CA TYR A 76 -9.59 -22.19 -1.47
C TYR A 76 -10.56 -21.38 -0.58
N HIS A 77 -10.66 -21.72 0.70
CA HIS A 77 -11.34 -20.88 1.67
C HIS A 77 -10.41 -19.77 2.16
N ILE A 78 -10.95 -18.55 2.30
CA ILE A 78 -10.23 -17.43 2.89
C ILE A 78 -10.07 -17.69 4.39
N LYS A 79 -8.92 -17.33 4.95
CA LYS A 79 -8.68 -17.33 6.40
C LYS A 79 -9.58 -16.26 7.06
N GLU A 80 -10.74 -16.70 7.56
CA GLU A 80 -11.78 -15.82 8.12
C GLU A 80 -11.29 -15.01 9.33
N SER A 81 -10.37 -15.59 10.13
CA SER A 81 -9.80 -14.92 11.31
C SER A 81 -9.10 -13.59 11.00
N ASP A 82 -8.67 -13.36 9.75
CA ASP A 82 -8.04 -12.10 9.35
C ASP A 82 -9.07 -11.00 9.00
N TRP A 83 -10.37 -11.31 9.07
CA TRP A 83 -11.49 -10.48 8.63
C TRP A 83 -12.68 -10.46 9.60
N ASP A 84 -12.70 -11.32 10.63
CA ASP A 84 -13.84 -11.50 11.54
C ASP A 84 -14.11 -10.30 12.46
N HIS A 85 -13.08 -9.51 12.78
CA HIS A 85 -13.24 -8.31 13.62
C HIS A 85 -13.03 -7.02 12.85
N ILE A 86 -13.74 -5.97 13.28
CA ILE A 86 -13.58 -4.60 12.75
C ILE A 86 -12.12 -4.13 12.89
N GLY A 87 -11.44 -4.54 13.97
CA GLY A 87 -10.02 -4.24 14.18
C GLY A 87 -9.13 -4.77 13.06
N ASP A 88 -9.40 -5.97 12.55
CA ASP A 88 -8.60 -6.60 11.50
C ASP A 88 -8.80 -5.90 10.15
N ALA A 89 -10.05 -5.53 9.86
CA ALA A 89 -10.39 -4.71 8.69
C ALA A 89 -9.75 -3.32 8.74
N LEU A 90 -9.77 -2.65 9.91
CA LEU A 90 -9.06 -1.39 10.11
C LEU A 90 -7.54 -1.56 10.02
N GLY A 91 -7.02 -2.71 10.42
CA GLY A 91 -5.62 -3.10 10.24
C GLY A 91 -5.18 -3.11 8.77
N LYS A 92 -6.09 -3.34 7.82
CA LYS A 92 -5.76 -3.24 6.38
C LYS A 92 -5.53 -1.81 5.90
N ILE A 93 -5.95 -0.79 6.67
CA ILE A 93 -5.64 0.61 6.40
C ILE A 93 -4.27 0.91 7.00
N TYR A 94 -3.24 1.09 6.18
CA TYR A 94 -1.88 1.30 6.67
C TYR A 94 -1.52 2.78 6.86
N TYR A 95 -2.16 3.71 6.14
CA TYR A 95 -2.11 5.12 6.49
C TYR A 95 -3.37 5.88 6.05
N PHE A 96 -3.59 7.01 6.72
CA PHE A 96 -4.52 8.04 6.28
C PHE A 96 -3.86 9.41 6.40
N ARG A 97 -4.01 10.24 5.37
CA ARG A 97 -3.47 11.61 5.35
C ARG A 97 -4.50 12.61 4.89
N TYR A 98 -4.38 13.81 5.43
CA TYR A 98 -5.01 15.02 4.93
C TYR A 98 -3.96 16.08 4.65
N ALA A 99 -4.03 16.62 3.45
CA ALA A 99 -3.13 17.61 2.88
C ALA A 99 -1.68 17.13 2.81
N GLU A 100 -0.80 17.95 2.26
CA GLU A 100 0.64 17.67 2.19
C GLU A 100 1.43 18.60 3.09
N MET A 101 2.66 18.23 3.40
CA MET A 101 3.58 19.12 4.11
C MET A 101 3.71 20.44 3.34
N GLY A 102 3.38 21.56 3.99
CA GLY A 102 3.38 22.89 3.38
C GLY A 102 1.98 23.48 3.16
N ASP A 103 0.92 22.68 3.25
CA ASP A 103 -0.44 23.19 3.39
C ASP A 103 -0.65 23.92 4.73
N PRO A 104 -1.62 24.86 4.83
CA PRO A 104 -1.92 25.58 6.07
C PRO A 104 -2.22 24.67 7.26
N PHE A 105 -2.79 23.50 6.99
CA PHE A 105 -3.02 22.44 7.95
C PHE A 105 -2.89 21.09 7.26
N PHE A 106 -2.11 20.19 7.84
CA PHE A 106 -1.95 18.82 7.37
C PHE A 106 -1.82 17.85 8.53
N PHE A 107 -2.25 16.61 8.31
CA PHE A 107 -1.94 15.49 9.20
C PHE A 107 -1.76 14.19 8.42
N HIS A 108 -0.97 13.29 8.97
CA HIS A 108 -0.73 11.97 8.43
C HIS A 108 -0.57 11.00 9.60
N ILE A 109 -1.40 9.95 9.61
CA ILE A 109 -1.38 8.88 10.59
C ILE A 109 -1.06 7.54 9.94
N GLY A 110 -0.28 6.70 10.63
CA GLY A 110 0.08 5.35 10.18
C GLY A 110 1.47 5.27 9.56
N GLY A 111 1.57 4.63 8.40
CA GLY A 111 2.82 4.45 7.64
C GLY A 111 3.21 5.68 6.84
N PHE A 112 4.50 6.00 6.84
CA PHE A 112 5.12 7.09 6.11
C PHE A 112 6.01 6.51 5.01
N PRO A 113 5.56 6.48 3.74
CA PRO A 113 6.31 5.86 2.65
C PRO A 113 7.70 6.46 2.49
N LYS A 114 7.83 7.75 2.19
CA LYS A 114 9.04 8.56 2.29
C LYS A 114 8.63 10.03 2.37
N PHE A 115 9.19 10.78 3.31
CA PHE A 115 9.06 12.24 3.31
C PHE A 115 10.38 12.92 3.69
N SER A 116 10.53 14.16 3.27
CA SER A 116 11.63 15.04 3.69
C SER A 116 11.04 16.34 4.20
N THR A 117 11.53 16.85 5.34
CA THR A 117 11.11 18.13 5.91
C THR A 117 12.31 19.05 6.10
N GLY A 118 12.15 20.31 5.72
CA GLY A 118 13.19 21.34 5.77
C GLY A 118 12.99 22.41 6.86
N ASN A 119 11.94 22.31 7.67
CA ASN A 119 11.67 23.26 8.75
C ASN A 119 12.23 22.72 10.09
N GLY A 120 13.50 23.04 10.41
CA GLY A 120 14.15 22.65 11.67
C GLY A 120 15.22 21.56 11.48
N LEU A 121 15.20 20.49 12.31
CA LEU A 121 16.06 19.32 12.11
C LEU A 121 15.72 18.70 10.74
N VAL A 122 16.63 18.84 9.79
CA VAL A 122 16.44 18.36 8.43
C VAL A 122 16.34 16.84 8.45
N MET A 123 15.14 16.31 8.17
CA MET A 123 14.95 14.89 7.94
C MET A 123 14.90 14.66 6.43
N LEU A 124 15.84 13.86 5.92
CA LEU A 124 15.91 13.50 4.51
C LEU A 124 15.48 12.04 4.33
N ASN A 125 14.53 11.81 3.43
CA ASN A 125 14.07 10.48 3.04
C ASN A 125 13.63 9.59 4.22
N TYR A 126 13.08 10.18 5.28
CA TYR A 126 12.59 9.41 6.40
C TYR A 126 11.39 8.56 5.97
N SER A 127 11.38 7.31 6.44
CA SER A 127 10.31 6.33 6.26
C SER A 127 10.25 5.46 7.50
N ASN A 128 9.05 5.21 8.01
CA ASN A 128 8.84 4.19 9.05
C ASN A 128 8.35 2.84 8.46
N MET A 129 8.29 2.76 7.12
CA MET A 129 7.80 1.59 6.38
C MET A 129 8.92 0.71 5.81
N THR A 130 10.18 0.94 6.20
CA THR A 130 11.33 0.18 5.66
C THR A 130 11.24 -1.32 5.91
N TYR A 131 10.68 -1.72 7.05
CA TYR A 131 10.49 -3.14 7.43
C TYR A 131 9.06 -3.63 7.17
N TYR A 132 8.24 -2.83 6.48
CA TYR A 132 6.92 -3.26 6.07
C TYR A 132 7.06 -4.31 4.96
N PRO A 133 6.30 -5.42 4.98
CA PRO A 133 5.11 -5.69 5.81
C PRO A 133 5.38 -6.40 7.15
N ASP A 134 6.60 -6.89 7.39
CA ASP A 134 6.93 -7.75 8.53
C ASP A 134 6.81 -7.02 9.87
N LEU A 135 7.23 -5.75 9.89
CA LEU A 135 7.13 -4.89 11.07
C LEU A 135 6.45 -3.57 10.72
N ARG A 136 5.28 -3.35 11.32
CA ARG A 136 4.48 -2.15 11.14
C ARG A 136 4.75 -1.13 12.24
N HIS A 137 5.39 -0.02 11.87
CA HIS A 137 5.48 1.15 12.73
C HIS A 137 4.38 2.16 12.37
N ASN A 138 3.59 2.55 13.36
CA ASN A 138 2.60 3.62 13.20
C ASN A 138 3.19 4.94 13.70
N GLY A 139 3.03 6.00 12.92
CA GLY A 139 3.43 7.35 13.29
C GLY A 139 2.27 8.33 13.25
N LEU A 140 2.46 9.48 13.88
CA LEU A 140 1.61 10.65 13.78
C LEU A 140 2.47 11.83 13.33
N LEU A 141 2.05 12.48 12.26
CA LEU A 141 2.66 13.68 11.74
C LEU A 141 1.56 14.72 11.61
N ILE A 142 1.75 15.87 12.24
CA ILE A 142 0.83 17.01 12.19
C ILE A 142 1.63 18.27 11.95
N GLY A 143 1.02 19.23 11.26
CA GLY A 143 1.63 20.53 11.08
C GLY A 143 0.74 21.50 10.33
N GLY A 144 1.22 22.73 10.25
CA GLY A 144 0.54 23.84 9.60
C GLY A 144 1.50 25.00 9.47
N LYS A 145 1.12 25.98 8.66
CA LYS A 145 1.91 27.19 8.42
C LYS A 145 1.34 28.36 9.19
#